data_AF-A0AAZ3SVQ5-F1
#
_entry.id   AF-A0AAZ3SVQ5-F1
#
_cell.length_a   1.000
_cell.length_b   1.000
_cell.length_c   1.000
_cell.angle_alpha   90.00
_cell.angle_beta   90.00
_cell.angle_gamma   90.00
#
_symmetry.space_group_name_H-M   'P 1'
#
loop_
_entity.id
_entity.type
_entity.pdbx_description
1 polymer ?
#
loop_
_entity_poly.entity_id
_entity_poly.type
_entity_poly.pdbx_seq_one_letter_code
_entity_poly.pdbx_strand_id
1 'polypeptide(L)'
;MRTATLILFCATVFGAGLAHSPGGGSEKCQCRGNLMQSVRIKHIQKLQGYPKTVFCGKTELIVTMRNGKTKCLNPDGKQGKKLLSKKGSIFSH
;
A
#
# COMPACT_ATOMS: atom_id res chain seq x y z
N MET A 1 -19.87 39.75 22.87
CA MET A 1 -19.19 38.59 23.47
C MET A 1 -19.73 37.23 22.98
N ARG A 2 -20.32 37.13 21.76
CA ARG A 2 -20.94 35.89 21.23
C ARG A 2 -20.48 35.52 19.81
N THR A 3 -19.72 36.37 19.16
CA THR A 3 -19.22 36.18 17.79
C THR A 3 -17.77 35.69 17.76
N ALA A 4 -16.97 36.06 18.76
CA ALA A 4 -15.57 35.63 18.88
C ALA A 4 -15.43 34.12 19.08
N THR A 5 -16.44 33.47 19.68
CA THR A 5 -16.47 32.01 19.92
C THR A 5 -16.64 31.20 18.63
N LEU A 6 -17.32 31.74 17.62
CA LEU A 6 -17.57 31.04 16.36
C LEU A 6 -16.32 31.01 15.46
N ILE A 7 -15.49 32.05 15.52
CA ILE A 7 -14.26 32.13 14.73
C ILE A 7 -13.20 31.14 15.26
N LEU A 8 -13.16 30.92 16.57
CA LEU A 8 -12.18 30.03 17.20
C LEU A 8 -12.41 28.54 16.83
N PHE A 9 -13.64 28.16 16.50
CA PHE A 9 -13.98 26.76 16.18
C PHE A 9 -13.67 26.36 14.73
N CYS A 10 -13.56 27.31 13.80
CA CYS A 10 -13.21 27.02 12.41
C CYS A 10 -11.71 26.75 12.21
N ALA A 11 -10.86 27.34 13.06
CA ALA A 11 -9.40 27.20 12.94
C ALA A 11 -8.89 25.81 13.35
N THR A 12 -9.64 25.06 14.16
CA THR A 12 -9.21 23.74 14.67
C THR A 12 -9.49 22.60 13.69
N VAL A 13 -10.44 22.76 12.77
CA VAL A 13 -10.79 21.71 11.80
C VAL A 13 -9.80 21.66 10.64
N PHE A 14 -9.16 22.78 10.28
CA PHE A 14 -8.21 22.82 9.16
C PHE A 14 -6.82 22.28 9.51
N GLY A 15 -6.49 22.15 10.80
CA GLY A 15 -5.20 21.65 11.28
C GLY A 15 -5.06 20.12 11.30
N ALA A 16 -6.15 19.37 11.13
CA ALA A 16 -6.15 17.90 11.26
C ALA A 16 -6.06 17.15 9.91
N GLY A 17 -5.74 17.85 8.82
CA GLY A 17 -5.67 17.27 7.47
C GLY A 17 -4.32 16.69 7.04
N LEU A 18 -3.28 16.76 7.88
CA LEU A 18 -1.94 16.26 7.56
C LEU A 18 -1.53 15.15 8.53
N ALA A 19 -2.26 14.04 8.53
CA ALA A 19 -1.66 12.74 8.83
C ALA A 19 -0.72 12.36 7.67
N HIS A 20 0.32 13.17 7.46
CA HIS A 20 1.42 12.81 6.58
C HIS A 20 2.21 11.75 7.34
N SER A 21 2.02 10.51 6.90
CA SER A 21 2.78 9.36 7.34
C SER A 21 4.28 9.70 7.33
N PRO A 22 5.03 9.43 8.42
CA PRO A 22 6.46 9.73 8.46
C PRO A 22 7.18 8.73 7.55
N GLY A 23 7.64 9.20 6.40
CA GLY A 23 8.41 8.41 5.45
C GLY A 23 8.95 9.29 4.34
N GLY A 24 10.15 9.84 4.54
CA GLY A 24 10.84 10.68 3.57
C GLY A 24 11.16 9.95 2.27
N GLY A 25 11.21 10.72 1.18
CA GLY A 25 11.51 10.26 -0.18
C GLY A 25 10.24 9.88 -0.93
N SER A 26 9.91 10.63 -1.98
CA SER A 26 8.77 10.40 -2.87
C SER A 26 8.97 9.17 -3.77
N GLU A 27 9.22 8.01 -3.17
CA GLU A 27 9.10 6.75 -3.87
C GLU A 27 7.63 6.54 -4.25
N LYS A 28 7.34 6.53 -5.55
CA LYS A 28 5.99 6.31 -6.10
C LYS A 28 5.63 4.82 -6.05
N CYS A 29 5.91 4.19 -4.93
CA CYS A 29 5.54 2.82 -4.65
C CYS A 29 4.02 2.70 -4.61
N GLN A 30 3.47 1.63 -5.20
CA GLN A 30 2.03 1.37 -5.17
C GLN A 30 1.56 0.97 -3.76
N CYS A 31 2.42 0.30 -3.00
CA CYS A 31 2.18 -0.07 -1.62
C CYS A 31 2.62 1.06 -0.68
N ARG A 32 1.62 1.82 -0.20
CA ARG A 32 1.78 2.94 0.74
C ARG A 32 1.50 2.55 2.20
N GLY A 33 1.95 1.39 2.65
CA GLY A 33 1.71 0.98 4.04
C GLY A 33 2.00 -0.48 4.35
N ASN A 34 1.23 -1.04 5.30
CA ASN A 34 1.44 -2.36 5.89
C ASN A 34 1.51 -3.48 4.86
N LEU A 35 2.66 -4.16 4.83
CA LEU A 35 2.85 -5.39 4.08
C LEU A 35 2.23 -6.55 4.86
N MET A 36 1.27 -7.24 4.25
CA MET A 36 0.70 -8.44 4.84
C MET A 36 1.72 -9.57 4.74
N GLN A 37 1.94 -10.31 5.83
CA GLN A 37 2.82 -11.49 5.80
C GLN A 37 2.16 -12.68 5.10
N SER A 38 0.82 -12.75 5.15
CA SER A 38 0.03 -13.81 4.53
C SER A 38 -1.37 -13.35 4.11
N VAL A 39 -1.84 -13.86 2.98
CA VAL A 39 -3.21 -13.80 2.45
C VAL A 39 -3.74 -15.21 2.18
N ARG A 40 -5.07 -15.37 2.17
CA ARG A 40 -5.70 -16.65 1.81
C ARG A 40 -5.60 -16.87 0.29
N ILE A 41 -4.68 -17.74 -0.14
CA ILE A 41 -4.40 -18.02 -1.57
C ILE A 41 -5.66 -18.36 -2.37
N LYS A 42 -6.62 -19.09 -1.77
CA LYS A 42 -7.90 -19.48 -2.42
C LYS A 42 -8.71 -18.29 -2.93
N HIS A 43 -8.54 -17.11 -2.33
CA HIS A 43 -9.30 -15.90 -2.65
C HIS A 43 -8.49 -14.92 -3.50
N ILE A 44 -7.29 -15.29 -3.95
CA ILE A 44 -6.51 -14.47 -4.87
C ILE A 44 -7.17 -14.55 -6.25
N GLN A 45 -7.39 -13.39 -6.85
CA GLN A 45 -7.86 -13.25 -8.23
C GLN A 45 -6.71 -12.88 -9.15
N LYS A 46 -5.88 -11.90 -8.76
CA LYS A 46 -4.71 -11.47 -9.53
C LYS A 46 -3.53 -11.30 -8.58
N LEU A 47 -2.34 -11.67 -9.07
CA LEU A 47 -1.07 -11.42 -8.39
C LEU A 47 -0.23 -10.53 -9.30
N GLN A 48 0.46 -9.53 -8.78
CA GLN A 48 1.29 -8.58 -9.53
C GLN A 48 2.57 -8.35 -8.72
N GLY A 49 3.72 -8.67 -9.30
CA GLY A 49 5.02 -8.46 -8.67
C GLY A 49 5.69 -7.33 -9.42
N TYR A 50 6.18 -6.32 -8.72
CA TYR A 50 6.93 -5.21 -9.28
C TYR A 50 8.33 -5.28 -8.71
N PRO A 51 9.37 -5.43 -9.55
CA PRO A 51 10.74 -5.39 -9.07
C PRO A 51 11.09 -3.98 -8.58
N LYS A 52 12.18 -3.87 -7.83
CA LYS A 52 12.78 -2.59 -7.46
C LYS A 52 13.11 -1.77 -8.71
N THR A 53 12.70 -0.50 -8.74
CA THR A 53 12.96 0.45 -9.84
C THR A 53 13.53 1.76 -9.29
N VAL A 54 13.96 2.66 -10.18
CA VAL A 54 14.38 4.02 -9.80
C VAL A 54 13.24 4.84 -9.17
N PHE A 55 11.98 4.49 -9.44
CA PHE A 55 10.79 5.17 -8.90
C PHE A 55 10.32 4.56 -7.56
N CYS A 56 10.63 3.28 -7.32
CA CYS A 56 10.29 2.58 -6.09
C CYS A 56 11.46 1.68 -5.68
N GLY A 57 12.14 2.08 -4.60
CA GLY A 57 13.36 1.44 -4.10
C GLY A 57 13.16 0.05 -3.47
N LYS A 58 11.95 -0.50 -3.54
CA LYS A 58 11.57 -1.80 -2.97
C LYS A 58 10.83 -2.64 -4.00
N THR A 59 10.96 -3.96 -3.86
CA THR A 59 10.14 -4.92 -4.59
C THR A 59 8.74 -4.93 -3.98
N GLU A 60 7.70 -4.86 -4.79
CA GLU A 60 6.32 -4.84 -4.34
C GLU A 60 5.58 -6.07 -4.83
N LEU A 61 4.77 -6.68 -3.97
CA LEU A 61 3.91 -7.80 -4.35
C LEU A 61 2.46 -7.44 -4.05
N ILE A 62 1.69 -7.15 -5.09
CA ILE A 62 0.31 -6.71 -5.03
C ILE A 62 -0.62 -7.87 -5.36
N VAL A 63 -1.57 -8.12 -4.47
CA VAL A 63 -2.55 -9.19 -4.58
C VAL A 63 -3.93 -8.55 -4.69
N THR A 64 -4.61 -8.78 -5.81
CA THR A 64 -6.04 -8.46 -5.94
C THR A 64 -6.83 -9.69 -5.51
N MET A 65 -7.66 -9.53 -4.49
CA MET A 65 -8.54 -10.56 -3.97
C MET A 65 -9.83 -10.61 -4.79
N ARG A 66 -10.52 -11.75 -4.82
CA ARG A 66 -11.80 -11.94 -5.54
C ARG A 66 -12.92 -10.99 -5.11
N ASN A 67 -12.81 -10.41 -3.91
CA ASN A 67 -13.73 -9.36 -3.45
C ASN A 67 -13.35 -7.96 -3.94
N GLY A 68 -12.47 -7.84 -4.94
CA GLY A 68 -11.97 -6.58 -5.50
C GLY A 68 -10.95 -5.85 -4.62
N LYS A 69 -10.69 -6.32 -3.39
CA LYS A 69 -9.75 -5.64 -2.49
C LYS A 69 -8.31 -5.94 -2.90
N THR A 70 -7.53 -4.89 -3.05
CA THR A 70 -6.09 -4.99 -3.30
C THR A 70 -5.33 -4.96 -1.97
N LYS A 71 -4.34 -5.84 -1.84
CA LYS A 71 -3.47 -5.95 -0.67
C LYS A 71 -2.02 -6.07 -1.10
N CYS A 72 -1.14 -5.46 -0.32
CA CYS A 72 0.29 -5.62 -0.48
C CYS A 72 0.78 -6.77 0.41
N LEU A 73 1.53 -7.69 -0.19
CA LEU A 73 2.15 -8.81 0.50
C LEU A 73 3.65 -8.57 0.62
N ASN A 74 4.24 -8.98 1.74
CA ASN A 74 5.67 -8.90 1.94
C ASN A 74 6.40 -9.86 0.97
N PRO A 75 7.22 -9.36 0.02
CA PRO A 75 7.96 -10.22 -0.92
C PRO A 75 8.99 -11.11 -0.20
N ASP A 76 9.55 -10.66 0.92
CA ASP A 76 10.56 -11.40 1.69
C ASP A 76 9.97 -12.48 2.60
N GLY A 77 8.64 -12.45 2.82
CA GLY A 77 7.93 -13.45 3.61
C GLY A 77 7.86 -14.82 2.91
N LYS A 78 7.66 -15.90 3.68
CA LYS A 78 7.53 -17.28 3.16
C LYS A 78 6.54 -17.38 2.00
N GLN A 79 5.36 -16.78 2.15
CA GLN A 79 4.33 -16.83 1.11
C GLN A 79 4.66 -15.89 -0.06
N GLY A 80 5.22 -14.71 0.19
CA GLY A 80 5.67 -13.80 -0.86
C GLY A 80 6.69 -14.43 -1.78
N LYS A 81 7.75 -15.02 -1.22
CA LYS A 81 8.77 -15.78 -1.96
C LYS A 81 8.15 -16.91 -2.79
N LYS A 82 7.28 -17.73 -2.19
CA LYS A 82 6.59 -18.83 -2.91
C LYS A 82 5.74 -18.33 -4.08
N LEU A 83 5.05 -17.20 -3.90
CA LEU A 83 4.21 -16.59 -4.92
C LEU A 83 5.04 -15.94 -6.03
N LEU A 84 6.18 -15.31 -5.69
CA LEU A 84 7.14 -14.79 -6.66
C LEU A 84 7.78 -15.91 -7.48
N SER A 85 8.21 -17.00 -6.85
CA SER A 85 8.73 -18.19 -7.54
C SER A 85 7.71 -18.81 -8.49
N LYS A 86 6.42 -18.81 -8.13
CA LYS A 86 5.34 -19.25 -9.03
C LYS A 86 5.01 -18.26 -10.15
N LYS A 87 5.37 -16.98 -9.98
CA LYS A 87 4.99 -15.90 -10.89
C LYS A 87 6.10 -15.51 -11.87
N GLY A 88 7.35 -15.91 -11.63
CA GLY A 88 8.46 -15.77 -12.57
C GLY A 88 8.21 -16.41 -13.94
N SER A 89 7.20 -17.27 -14.07
CA SER A 89 6.73 -17.88 -15.32
C SER A 89 5.55 -17.16 -15.99
N ILE A 90 5.06 -16.04 -15.45
CA ILE A 90 3.85 -15.33 -15.92
C ILE A 90 4.12 -13.82 -16.07
N PHE A 91 5.29 -13.46 -16.57
CA PHE A 91 5.62 -12.08 -16.97
C PHE A 91 5.78 -12.05 -18.49
N SER A 92 4.64 -11.91 -19.17
CA SER A 92 4.51 -11.31 -20.50
C SER A 92 3.06 -11.44 -20.92
N HIS A 93 2.30 -10.35 -20.77
CA HIS A 93 1.24 -10.02 -21.71
C HIS A 93 1.00 -8.51 -21.71
#